data_AF-A0A3M1BDH6-F1
#
_entry.id   AF-A0A3M1BDH6-F1
#
_cell.length_a   1.000
_cell.length_b   1.000
_cell.length_c   1.000
_cell.angle_alpha   90.00
_cell.angle_beta   90.00
_cell.angle_gamma   90.00
#
_symmetry.space_group_name_H-M   'P 1'
#
loop_
_entity.id
_entity.type
_entity.pdbx_description
1 polymer ?
#
loop_
_entity_poly.entity_id
_entity_poly.type
_entity_poly.pdbx_seq_one_letter_code
_entity_poly.pdbx_strand_id
1 'polypeptide(L)'
;QYRQAAEILRPYLGDHPDQFTLAAGDVGVLGYYTGARILDTVGLNSPQTLRYYPLDESFYVINYAVPPDLVLEEQPDFVVLLEVYGRAGLFPSPEFQRAYTLLRKLPSEIYGSDGMLIFARNTP
;
A
#
# COMPACT_ATOMS: atom_id res chain seq x y z
N GLN A 1 -10.34 10.52 1.50
CA GLN A 1 -8.95 10.28 1.94
C GLN A 1 -8.07 9.77 0.80
N TYR A 2 -8.47 8.75 0.03
CA TYR A 2 -7.68 8.27 -1.13
C TYR A 2 -7.35 9.34 -2.17
N ARG A 3 -8.28 10.27 -2.48
CA ARG A 3 -7.99 11.39 -3.38
C ARG A 3 -6.87 12.29 -2.83
N GLN A 4 -6.91 12.58 -1.53
CA GLN A 4 -5.87 13.36 -0.88
C GLN A 4 -4.53 12.62 -0.88
N ALA A 5 -4.52 11.30 -0.69
CA ALA A 5 -3.32 10.49 -0.83
C ALA A 5 -2.75 10.54 -2.26
N ALA A 6 -3.61 10.46 -3.28
CA ALA A 6 -3.20 10.64 -4.67
C ALA A 6 -2.60 12.03 -4.92
N GLU A 7 -3.25 13.09 -4.43
CA GLU A 7 -2.75 14.48 -4.53
C GLU A 7 -1.38 14.66 -3.85
N ILE A 8 -1.14 13.97 -2.73
CA ILE A 8 0.16 13.95 -2.05
C ILE A 8 1.22 13.21 -2.87
N LEU A 9 0.86 12.14 -3.57
CA LEU A 9 1.79 11.35 -4.39
C LEU A 9 2.15 12.02 -5.72
N ARG A 10 1.27 12.84 -6.30
CA ARG A 10 1.49 13.47 -7.62
C ARG A 10 2.85 14.16 -7.78
N PRO A 11 3.36 14.96 -6.83
CA PRO A 11 4.68 15.58 -6.94
C PRO A 11 5.83 14.57 -7.03
N TYR A 12 5.68 13.37 -6.45
CA TYR A 12 6.71 12.31 -6.49
C TYR A 12 6.69 11.51 -7.78
N LEU A 13 5.53 11.45 -8.45
CA LEU A 13 5.33 10.70 -9.70
C LEU A 13 5.80 11.47 -10.95
N GLY A 14 5.86 12.80 -10.86
CA GLY A 14 6.28 13.67 -11.96
C GLY A 14 5.42 13.52 -13.22
N ASP A 15 6.05 13.63 -14.39
CA ASP A 15 5.38 13.61 -15.70
C ASP A 15 5.19 12.19 -16.27
N HIS A 16 5.78 11.17 -15.63
CA HIS A 16 5.74 9.77 -16.07
C HIS A 16 5.22 8.84 -14.96
N PRO A 17 4.00 9.05 -14.46
CA PRO A 17 3.46 8.29 -13.34
C PRO A 17 3.36 6.78 -13.64
N ASP A 18 3.20 6.40 -14.90
CA ASP A 18 3.10 5.02 -15.37
C ASP A 18 4.39 4.22 -15.22
N GLN A 19 5.52 4.87 -14.90
CA GLN A 19 6.77 4.19 -14.54
C GLN A 19 6.78 3.71 -13.09
N PHE A 20 5.88 4.23 -12.25
CA PHE A 20 5.80 3.88 -10.83
C PHE A 20 4.70 2.86 -10.58
N THR A 21 4.96 1.98 -9.62
CA THR A 21 3.97 1.03 -9.10
C THR A 21 3.47 1.49 -7.73
N LEU A 22 2.15 1.62 -7.58
CA LEU A 22 1.45 1.99 -6.36
C LEU A 22 0.63 0.80 -5.86
N ALA A 23 1.00 0.26 -4.70
CA ALA A 23 0.26 -0.80 -4.04
C ALA A 23 -0.84 -0.26 -3.14
N ALA A 24 -2.05 -0.79 -3.28
CA ALA A 24 -3.19 -0.45 -2.43
C ALA A 24 -4.28 -1.53 -2.48
N GLY A 25 -5.08 -1.63 -1.42
CA GLY A 25 -6.27 -2.50 -1.40
C GLY A 25 -7.52 -1.83 -2.00
N ASP A 26 -7.59 -0.50 -2.00
CA ASP A 26 -8.63 0.28 -2.67
C ASP A 26 -7.96 1.15 -3.74
N VAL A 27 -8.15 0.75 -5.00
CA VAL A 27 -7.30 1.18 -6.11
C VAL A 27 -7.93 2.21 -7.04
N GLY A 28 -9.27 2.34 -7.05
CA GLY A 28 -9.98 3.08 -8.10
C GLY A 28 -9.63 4.57 -8.12
N VAL A 29 -9.73 5.23 -6.97
CA VAL A 29 -9.40 6.66 -6.82
C VAL A 29 -7.90 6.88 -7.02
N LEU A 30 -7.06 6.00 -6.48
CA LEU A 30 -5.61 6.13 -6.59
C LEU A 30 -5.15 6.03 -8.05
N GLY A 31 -5.57 4.99 -8.79
CA GLY A 31 -5.21 4.82 -10.19
C GLY A 31 -5.69 5.98 -11.06
N TYR A 32 -6.95 6.43 -10.86
CA TYR A 32 -7.53 7.52 -11.65
C TYR A 32 -6.79 8.86 -11.46
N TYR A 33 -6.45 9.23 -10.23
CA TYR A 33 -5.84 10.54 -9.95
C TYR A 33 -4.32 10.57 -10.05
N THR A 34 -3.65 9.41 -9.95
CA THR A 34 -2.18 9.34 -10.05
C THR A 34 -1.70 8.98 -11.45
N GLY A 35 -2.41 8.12 -12.19
CA GLY A 35 -1.92 7.52 -13.42
C GLY A 35 -0.82 6.47 -13.21
N ALA A 36 -0.51 6.10 -11.96
CA ALA A 36 0.48 5.08 -11.65
C ALA A 36 -0.03 3.67 -11.96
N ARG A 37 0.89 2.73 -12.19
CA ARG A 37 0.53 1.31 -12.28
C ARG A 37 0.06 0.84 -10.91
N ILE A 38 -1.06 0.14 -10.88
CA ILE A 38 -1.64 -0.33 -9.63
C ILE A 38 -1.22 -1.77 -9.37
N LEU A 39 -0.71 -2.01 -8.16
CA LEU A 39 -0.64 -3.33 -7.55
C LEU A 39 -1.80 -3.46 -6.56
N ASP A 40 -2.84 -4.20 -6.96
CA ASP A 40 -4.00 -4.45 -6.10
C ASP A 40 -3.67 -5.52 -5.06
N THR A 41 -3.60 -5.13 -3.79
CA THR A 41 -3.23 -6.01 -2.68
C THR A 41 -4.38 -6.92 -2.21
N VAL A 42 -5.56 -6.82 -2.81
CA VAL A 42 -6.67 -7.79 -2.66
C VAL A 42 -6.56 -8.90 -3.70
N GLY A 43 -6.03 -8.58 -4.89
CA GLY A 43 -5.87 -9.52 -5.99
C GLY A 43 -7.05 -9.59 -6.96
N LEU A 44 -7.93 -8.58 -6.97
CA LEU A 44 -9.01 -8.49 -7.95
C LEU A 44 -8.49 -8.03 -9.33
N ASN A 45 -7.55 -7.08 -9.34
CA ASN A 45 -6.98 -6.48 -10.54
C ASN A 45 -5.52 -6.88 -10.79
N SER A 46 -4.91 -7.63 -9.87
CA SER A 46 -3.51 -8.05 -9.93
C SER A 46 -3.39 -9.54 -9.59
N PRO A 47 -3.47 -10.45 -10.58
CA PRO A 47 -3.48 -11.89 -10.35
C PRO A 47 -2.25 -12.41 -9.60
N GLN A 48 -1.10 -11.74 -9.71
CA GLN A 48 0.11 -12.09 -8.95
C GLN A 48 -0.11 -12.04 -7.43
N THR A 49 -1.01 -11.18 -6.94
CA THR A 49 -1.38 -11.10 -5.52
C THR A 49 -1.99 -12.38 -4.97
N LEU A 50 -2.63 -13.20 -5.82
CA LEU A 50 -3.31 -14.42 -5.38
C LEU A 50 -2.34 -15.49 -4.86
N ARG A 51 -1.04 -15.39 -5.18
CA ARG A 51 -0.01 -16.32 -4.69
C ARG A 51 0.24 -16.20 -3.19
N TYR A 52 -0.11 -15.06 -2.60
CA TYR A 52 0.09 -14.74 -1.19
C TYR A 52 -1.16 -15.02 -0.35
N TYR A 53 -2.18 -15.65 -0.95
CA TYR A 53 -3.40 -16.06 -0.28
C TYR A 53 -3.60 -17.59 -0.34
N PRO A 54 -4.23 -18.21 0.68
CA PRO A 54 -4.70 -17.58 1.92
C PRO A 54 -3.52 -17.07 2.77
N LEU A 55 -3.72 -15.92 3.40
CA LEU A 55 -2.74 -15.31 4.30
C LEU A 55 -2.88 -15.95 5.68
N ASP A 56 -1.80 -15.99 6.46
CA ASP A 56 -1.82 -16.44 7.84
C ASP A 56 -2.84 -15.61 8.65
N GLU A 57 -3.74 -16.30 9.38
CA GLU A 57 -4.81 -15.68 10.18
C GLU A 57 -4.26 -14.68 11.22
N SER A 58 -3.02 -14.86 11.68
CA SER A 58 -2.35 -13.99 12.65
C SER A 58 -2.09 -12.57 12.13
N PHE A 59 -2.06 -12.37 10.81
CA PHE A 59 -1.88 -11.04 10.21
C PHE A 59 -3.17 -10.24 10.11
N TYR A 60 -4.33 -10.86 10.33
CA TYR A 60 -5.62 -10.21 10.24
C TYR A 60 -6.01 -9.57 11.57
N VAL A 61 -6.11 -8.24 11.57
CA VAL A 61 -6.78 -7.50 12.67
C VAL A 61 -8.28 -7.40 12.43
N ILE A 62 -8.67 -7.35 11.16
CA ILE A 62 -10.05 -7.41 10.67
C ILE A 62 -10.10 -8.37 9.47
N ASN A 63 -11.16 -8.36 8.67
CA ASN A 63 -11.33 -9.27 7.53
C ASN A 63 -10.40 -9.03 6.33
N TYR A 64 -9.46 -8.08 6.42
CA TYR A 64 -8.50 -7.78 5.37
C TYR A 64 -7.15 -7.35 5.95
N ALA A 65 -6.07 -7.83 5.34
CA ALA A 65 -4.70 -7.46 5.66
C ALA A 65 -3.87 -7.49 4.36
N VAL A 66 -2.83 -6.65 4.29
CA VAL A 66 -1.89 -6.66 3.17
C VAL A 66 -0.81 -7.72 3.45
N PRO A 67 -0.61 -8.72 2.57
CA PRO A 67 0.45 -9.70 2.75
C PRO A 67 1.82 -9.00 2.75
N PRO A 68 2.67 -9.20 3.79
CA PRO A 68 4.00 -8.60 3.82
C PRO A 68 4.87 -9.03 2.64
N ASP A 69 4.85 -10.33 2.33
CA ASP A 69 5.67 -10.91 1.25
C ASP A 69 5.31 -10.33 -0.12
N LEU A 70 4.04 -10.02 -0.38
CA LEU A 70 3.63 -9.33 -1.61
C LEU A 70 4.36 -8.01 -1.79
N VAL A 71 4.43 -7.19 -0.74
CA VAL A 71 5.07 -5.87 -0.80
C VAL A 71 6.59 -6.02 -0.90
N LEU A 72 7.18 -6.99 -0.20
CA LEU A 72 8.62 -7.22 -0.18
C LEU A 72 9.15 -7.83 -1.49
N GLU A 73 8.36 -8.67 -2.15
CA GLU A 73 8.73 -9.34 -3.41
C GLU A 73 8.42 -8.46 -4.64
N GLU A 74 7.24 -7.86 -4.72
CA GLU A 74 6.85 -7.01 -5.87
C GLU A 74 7.47 -5.61 -5.79
N GLN A 75 7.94 -5.19 -4.61
CA GLN A 75 8.64 -3.93 -4.35
C GLN A 75 8.00 -2.70 -5.02
N PRO A 76 6.71 -2.42 -4.78
CA PRO A 76 6.06 -1.23 -5.33
C PRO A 76 6.79 0.03 -4.88
N ASP A 77 6.83 1.07 -5.72
CA ASP A 77 7.46 2.34 -5.38
C ASP A 77 6.74 3.06 -4.24
N PHE A 78 5.42 2.91 -4.18
CA PHE A 78 4.59 3.47 -3.12
C PHE A 78 3.61 2.43 -2.57
N VAL A 79 3.30 2.53 -1.28
CA VAL A 79 2.26 1.73 -0.64
C VAL A 79 1.28 2.67 0.06
N VAL A 80 -0.01 2.56 -0.27
CA VAL A 80 -1.09 3.30 0.38
C VAL A 80 -2.09 2.33 0.97
N LEU A 81 -2.26 2.38 2.28
CA LEU A 81 -3.15 1.49 3.01
C LEU A 81 -3.68 2.15 4.28
N LEU A 82 -4.83 1.70 4.76
CA LEU A 82 -5.26 1.98 6.13
C LEU A 82 -4.33 1.23 7.10
N GLU A 83 -4.00 1.89 8.21
CA GLU A 83 -3.04 1.36 9.19
C GLU A 83 -3.46 -0.03 9.71
N VAL A 84 -4.76 -0.27 9.93
CA VAL A 84 -5.24 -1.58 10.42
C VAL A 84 -4.86 -2.76 9.51
N TYR A 85 -4.67 -2.53 8.20
CA TYR A 85 -4.34 -3.59 7.24
C TYR A 85 -2.88 -4.02 7.26
N GLY A 86 -1.98 -3.21 7.83
CA GLY A 86 -0.57 -3.55 7.99
C GLY A 86 -0.16 -3.81 9.44
N ARG A 87 -1.04 -3.54 10.41
CA ARG A 87 -0.74 -3.49 11.85
C ARG A 87 -0.09 -4.76 12.41
N ALA A 88 -0.62 -5.94 12.06
CA ALA A 88 -0.15 -7.21 12.61
C ALA A 88 0.91 -7.91 11.73
N GLY A 89 1.13 -7.44 10.50
CA GLY A 89 2.03 -8.09 9.53
C GLY A 89 3.05 -7.13 8.94
N LEU A 90 2.60 -6.28 8.00
CA LEU A 90 3.50 -5.45 7.20
C LEU A 90 4.36 -4.49 8.05
N PHE A 91 3.78 -3.83 9.05
CA PHE A 91 4.50 -2.80 9.82
C PHE A 91 5.48 -3.35 10.85
N PRO A 92 5.20 -4.47 11.54
CA PRO A 92 6.20 -5.14 12.37
C PRO A 92 7.41 -5.70 11.60
N SER A 93 7.31 -5.94 10.29
CA SER A 93 8.40 -6.51 9.48
C SER A 93 9.66 -5.60 9.48
N PRO A 94 10.82 -6.10 9.96
CA PRO A 94 12.08 -5.37 9.87
C PRO A 94 12.55 -5.12 8.43
N GLU A 95 12.20 -5.99 7.49
CA GLU A 95 12.48 -5.84 6.07
C GLU A 95 11.71 -4.64 5.50
N PHE A 96 10.42 -4.55 5.80
CA PHE A 96 9.59 -3.44 5.35
C PHE A 96 10.07 -2.11 5.94
N GLN A 97 10.38 -2.06 7.23
CA GLN A 97 10.90 -0.86 7.89
C GLN A 97 12.25 -0.38 7.32
N ARG A 98 13.08 -1.30 6.80
CA ARG A 98 14.33 -0.95 6.11
C ARG A 98 14.11 -0.53 4.66
N ALA A 99 13.13 -1.13 3.99
CA ALA A 99 12.87 -0.91 2.57
C ALA A 99 11.96 0.29 2.30
N TYR A 100 11.16 0.74 3.27
CA TYR A 100 10.15 1.78 3.09
C TYR A 100 10.19 2.84 4.18
N THR A 101 9.98 4.10 3.77
CA THR A 101 9.85 5.25 4.68
C THR A 101 8.43 5.79 4.63
N LEU A 102 7.85 6.09 5.80
CA LEU A 102 6.55 6.76 5.89
C LEU A 102 6.65 8.20 5.37
N LEU A 103 6.02 8.48 4.24
CA LEU A 103 5.93 9.83 3.68
C LEU A 103 4.87 10.67 4.38
N ARG A 104 3.71 10.09 4.65
CA ARG A 104 2.59 10.81 5.26
C ARG A 104 1.62 9.87 5.96
N LYS A 105 1.06 10.36 7.07
CA LYS A 105 -0.14 9.82 7.71
C LYS A 105 -1.28 10.81 7.54
N LEU A 106 -2.40 10.36 6.99
CA LEU A 106 -3.67 11.09 6.95
C LEU A 106 -4.56 10.59 8.08
N PRO A 107 -5.04 11.47 8.99
CA PRO A 107 -5.95 11.06 10.06
C PRO A 107 -7.19 10.35 9.50
N SER A 108 -7.51 9.20 10.09
CA SER A 108 -8.63 8.35 9.71
C SER A 108 -8.91 7.35 10.79
N GLU A 109 -10.19 7.14 11.09
CA GLU A 109 -10.65 6.13 12.06
C GLU A 109 -11.37 4.97 11.36
N ILE A 110 -11.30 4.90 10.02
CA ILE A 110 -11.95 3.85 9.24
C ILE A 110 -11.45 2.48 9.73
N TYR A 111 -12.39 1.60 10.08
CA TYR A 111 -12.12 0.28 10.67
C TYR A 111 -11.26 0.31 11.95
N GLY A 112 -11.27 1.41 12.69
CA GLY A 112 -10.44 1.58 13.89
C GLY A 112 -8.94 1.72 13.58
N SER A 113 -8.60 2.20 12.38
CA SER A 113 -7.23 2.55 12.00
C SER A 113 -6.74 3.81 12.72
N ASP A 114 -5.42 3.99 12.85
CA ASP A 114 -4.78 5.25 13.27
C ASP A 114 -4.45 6.19 12.07
N GLY A 115 -4.99 5.87 10.89
CA GLY A 115 -4.84 6.69 9.70
C GLY A 115 -4.74 5.90 8.40
N MET A 116 -4.73 6.65 7.31
CA MET A 116 -4.25 6.17 6.01
C MET A 116 -2.77 6.53 5.88
N LEU A 117 -1.94 5.52 5.65
CA LEU A 117 -0.50 5.66 5.59
C LEU A 117 -0.03 5.61 4.13
N ILE A 118 0.94 6.47 3.83
CA ILE A 118 1.60 6.57 2.53
C ILE A 118 3.07 6.30 2.76
N PHE A 119 3.58 5.21 2.21
CA PHE A 119 5.00 4.84 2.26
C PHE A 119 5.62 4.98 0.87
N ALA A 120 6.91 5.32 0.84
CA ALA A 120 7.74 5.25 -0.35
C ALA A 120 8.88 4.27 -0.14
N ARG A 121 9.23 3.54 -1.20
CA ARG A 121 10.41 2.67 -1.22
C ARG A 121 11.67 3.53 -1.11
N ASN A 122 12.60 3.09 -0.26
CA ASN A 122 13.93 3.66 -0.18
C ASN A 122 14.69 3.26 -1.45
N THR A 123 15.09 4.21 -2.27
CA THR A 123 16.04 3.95 -3.36
C THR A 123 17.40 3.58 -2.76
N PRO A 124 18.12 2.60 -3.35
CA PRO A 124 19.52 2.37 -3.03
C PRO A 124 20.40 3.61 -3.28
#